data_AF-A0A923VG94-F1
#
_entry.id   AF-A0A923VG94-F1
#
_cell.length_a   1.000
_cell.length_b   1.000
_cell.length_c   1.000
_cell.angle_alpha   90.00
_cell.angle_beta   90.00
_cell.angle_gamma   90.00
#
_symmetry.space_group_name_H-M   'P 1'
#
loop_
_entity.id
_entity.type
_entity.pdbx_description
1 polymer ?
#
loop_
_entity_poly.entity_id
_entity_poly.type
_entity_poly.pdbx_seq_one_letter_code
_entity_poly.pdbx_strand_id
1 'polypeptide(L)'
;MELIYMKKEMALSVVALFASITFAVAQAPGGGSGGQRMTVEERIKALNDKLADLKLDNDKLAKTDSVFTAYYADMQKQRDDMRAAGGPPDRDAMRVKILKMNIDRDEKLKTIFTDGQFKKWKSDIEPALRPQRQNK
;
A
#
# COMPACT_ATOMS: atom_id res chain seq x y z
N MET A 1 -49.46 2.15 5.18
CA MET A 1 -49.05 1.95 6.58
C MET A 1 -48.98 0.44 6.78
N GLU A 2 -47.89 -0.22 7.13
CA GLU A 2 -46.72 0.21 7.89
C GLU A 2 -45.45 -0.43 7.28
N LEU A 3 -44.45 0.41 6.94
CA LEU A 3 -43.07 0.01 7.14
C LEU A 3 -42.87 -0.09 8.65
N ILE A 4 -42.25 -1.17 9.13
CA ILE A 4 -41.30 -1.24 10.25
C ILE A 4 -41.11 -2.73 10.53
N TYR A 5 -39.90 -3.26 10.33
CA TYR A 5 -39.17 -4.09 11.29
C TYR A 5 -37.94 -4.73 10.62
N MET A 6 -36.94 -3.90 10.30
CA MET A 6 -35.57 -4.41 10.12
C MET A 6 -34.95 -4.53 11.52
N LYS A 7 -35.12 -5.72 12.11
CA LYS A 7 -34.58 -6.09 13.43
C LYS A 7 -33.19 -6.70 13.23
N LYS A 8 -32.19 -5.96 13.72
CA LYS A 8 -31.00 -6.44 14.46
C LYS A 8 -30.64 -7.93 14.36
N GLU A 9 -29.35 -8.15 14.10
CA GLU A 9 -28.57 -9.40 14.24
C GLU A 9 -28.49 -10.30 13.00
N MET A 10 -27.50 -10.02 12.15
CA MET A 10 -26.77 -11.07 11.41
C MET A 10 -25.32 -10.61 11.21
N ALA A 11 -24.51 -10.80 12.25
CA ALA A 11 -23.07 -10.89 12.08
C ALA A 11 -22.79 -12.21 11.32
N LEU A 12 -22.29 -12.12 10.10
CA LEU A 12 -21.88 -13.30 9.34
C LEU A 12 -20.42 -13.13 8.89
N SER A 13 -19.54 -13.70 9.72
CA SER A 13 -18.15 -14.01 9.41
C SER A 13 -18.09 -15.09 8.34
N VAL A 14 -17.43 -14.81 7.21
CA VAL A 14 -17.06 -15.83 6.22
C VAL A 14 -15.56 -15.82 5.98
N VAL A 15 -14.95 -16.81 6.64
CA VAL A 15 -13.74 -17.58 6.36
C VAL A 15 -13.03 -17.29 5.03
N ALA A 16 -11.73 -17.00 5.15
CA ALA A 16 -10.76 -16.94 4.06
C ALA A 16 -10.56 -18.32 3.39
N LEU A 17 -10.66 -18.36 2.06
CA LEU A 17 -10.17 -19.46 1.22
C LEU A 17 -9.07 -18.91 0.31
N PHE A 18 -7.81 -19.20 0.66
CA PHE A 18 -6.66 -18.92 -0.18
C PHE A 18 -6.58 -19.96 -1.31
N ALA A 19 -7.04 -19.61 -2.51
CA ALA A 19 -6.65 -20.30 -3.73
C ALA A 19 -5.28 -19.77 -4.17
N SER A 20 -4.26 -20.62 -4.07
CA SER A 20 -2.91 -20.36 -4.56
C SER A 20 -2.88 -20.36 -6.09
N ILE A 21 -2.79 -19.19 -6.71
CA ILE A 21 -2.44 -19.07 -8.12
C ILE A 21 -0.94 -18.80 -8.21
N THR A 22 -0.16 -19.78 -8.67
CA THR A 22 1.24 -19.60 -9.06
C THR A 22 1.29 -19.06 -10.50
N PHE A 23 1.69 -17.80 -10.67
CA PHE A 23 2.09 -17.27 -11.97
C PHE A 23 3.62 -17.27 -12.08
N ALA A 24 4.12 -17.93 -13.13
CA ALA A 24 5.53 -17.97 -13.49
C ALA A 24 5.98 -16.61 -14.01
N VAL A 25 7.14 -16.14 -13.54
CA VAL A 25 7.71 -14.85 -13.93
C VAL A 25 8.86 -15.02 -14.91
N ALA A 26 8.72 -14.48 -16.11
CA ALA A 26 9.82 -14.32 -17.05
C ALA A 26 10.78 -13.23 -16.53
N GLN A 27 12.05 -13.61 -16.27
CA GLN A 27 13.09 -12.68 -15.84
C GLN A 27 13.75 -12.00 -17.05
N ALA A 28 13.77 -10.67 -17.08
CA ALA A 28 14.58 -9.90 -18.02
C ALA A 28 16.05 -9.86 -17.54
N PRO A 29 17.04 -10.00 -18.45
CA PRO A 29 18.45 -10.06 -18.07
C PRO A 29 18.98 -8.64 -17.82
N GLY A 30 19.34 -8.34 -16.58
CA GLY A 30 19.93 -7.04 -16.24
C GLY A 30 20.07 -6.80 -14.74
N GLY A 31 21.09 -7.42 -14.13
CA GLY A 31 21.82 -6.97 -12.94
C GLY A 31 21.02 -6.53 -11.69
N GLY A 32 20.91 -7.44 -10.72
CA GLY A 32 20.63 -7.11 -9.31
C GLY A 32 19.50 -7.94 -8.70
N SER A 33 19.86 -8.91 -7.84
CA SER A 33 18.98 -9.68 -6.94
C SER A 33 17.54 -9.85 -7.46
N GLY A 34 17.39 -10.70 -8.48
CA GLY A 34 16.20 -10.89 -9.30
C GLY A 34 15.00 -11.52 -8.60
N GLY A 35 14.36 -10.77 -7.72
CA GLY A 35 12.94 -10.95 -7.43
C GLY A 35 12.10 -10.20 -8.47
N GLN A 36 10.98 -10.77 -8.89
CA GLN A 36 9.96 -10.04 -9.64
C GLN A 36 9.59 -8.77 -8.86
N ARG A 37 9.59 -7.62 -9.54
CA ARG A 37 9.06 -6.40 -8.94
C ARG A 37 7.56 -6.55 -8.80
N MET A 38 7.04 -6.32 -7.60
CA MET A 38 5.60 -6.27 -7.39
C MET A 38 4.96 -5.15 -8.21
N THR A 39 3.85 -5.45 -8.88
CA THR A 39 2.98 -4.48 -9.56
C THR A 39 2.34 -3.52 -8.55
N VAL A 40 1.72 -2.44 -9.03
CA VAL A 40 0.95 -1.53 -8.15
C VAL A 40 -0.16 -2.29 -7.45
N GLU A 41 -0.91 -3.12 -8.18
CA GLU A 41 -2.02 -3.91 -7.66
C GLU A 41 -1.55 -4.91 -6.58
N GLU A 42 -0.45 -5.61 -6.80
CA GLU A 42 0.12 -6.53 -5.81
C GLU A 42 0.55 -5.79 -4.53
N ARG A 43 1.07 -4.56 -4.67
CA ARG A 43 1.44 -3.71 -3.52
C ARG A 43 0.21 -3.23 -2.76
N ILE A 44 -0.88 -2.90 -3.44
CA ILE A 44 -2.15 -2.54 -2.81
C ILE A 44 -2.72 -3.73 -2.04
N LYS A 45 -2.68 -4.93 -2.63
CA LYS A 45 -3.11 -6.14 -1.92
C LYS A 45 -2.31 -6.37 -0.63
N ALA A 46 -0.98 -6.33 -0.71
CA ALA A 46 -0.12 -6.51 0.45
C ALA A 46 -0.26 -5.39 1.50
N LEU A 47 -0.59 -4.17 1.06
CA LEU A 47 -0.94 -3.07 1.95
C LEU A 47 -2.25 -3.38 2.70
N ASN A 48 -3.29 -3.81 1.98
CA ASN A 48 -4.60 -4.08 2.57
C ASN A 48 -4.56 -5.18 3.62
N ASP A 49 -3.71 -6.19 3.44
CA ASP A 49 -3.45 -7.20 4.46
C ASP A 49 -2.91 -6.58 5.76
N LYS A 50 -2.08 -5.54 5.68
CA LYS A 50 -1.55 -4.83 6.86
C LYS A 50 -2.55 -3.80 7.42
N LEU A 51 -3.43 -3.25 6.59
CA LEU A 51 -4.46 -2.30 7.01
C LEU A 51 -5.68 -2.96 7.66
N ALA A 52 -5.87 -4.28 7.51
CA ALA A 52 -6.97 -5.04 8.10
C ALA A 52 -7.13 -4.74 9.61
N ASP A 53 -5.99 -4.57 10.28
CA ASP A 53 -5.83 -4.24 11.69
C ASP A 53 -6.39 -2.87 12.11
N LEU A 54 -6.63 -1.96 11.15
CA LEU A 54 -7.27 -0.66 11.37
C LEU A 54 -8.80 -0.72 11.33
N LYS A 55 -9.37 -1.86 10.87
CA LYS A 55 -10.81 -2.07 10.72
C LYS A 55 -11.50 -0.90 10.02
N LEU A 56 -10.93 -0.50 8.88
CA LEU A 56 -11.51 0.55 8.04
C LEU A 56 -12.87 0.07 7.49
N ASP A 57 -13.86 0.97 7.46
CA ASP A 57 -15.08 0.73 6.69
C ASP A 57 -14.79 0.77 5.18
N ASN A 58 -15.74 0.32 4.37
CA ASN A 58 -15.56 0.20 2.92
C ASN A 58 -15.24 1.55 2.23
N ASP A 59 -15.81 2.65 2.71
CA ASP A 59 -15.55 3.99 2.13
C ASP A 59 -14.12 4.44 2.44
N LYS A 60 -13.67 4.29 3.68
CA LYS A 60 -12.28 4.59 4.08
C LYS A 60 -11.29 3.69 3.37
N LEU A 61 -11.60 2.41 3.21
CA LEU A 61 -10.74 1.48 2.48
C LEU A 61 -10.60 1.90 1.02
N ALA A 62 -11.70 2.18 0.32
CA ALA A 62 -11.66 2.62 -1.07
C ALA A 62 -10.88 3.93 -1.27
N LYS A 63 -11.06 4.91 -0.37
CA LYS A 63 -10.28 6.16 -0.38
C LYS A 63 -8.81 5.90 -0.12
N THR A 64 -8.49 4.99 0.79
CA THR A 64 -7.10 4.60 1.09
C THR A 64 -6.45 3.93 -0.11
N ASP A 65 -7.14 3.00 -0.76
CA ASP A 65 -6.67 2.34 -1.99
C ASP A 65 -6.37 3.36 -3.08
N SER A 66 -7.23 4.37 -3.26
CA SER A 66 -6.99 5.46 -4.21
C SER A 66 -5.72 6.25 -3.88
N VAL A 67 -5.53 6.61 -2.60
CA VAL A 67 -4.33 7.32 -2.13
C VAL A 67 -3.05 6.52 -2.41
N PHE A 68 -3.06 5.22 -2.11
CA PHE A 68 -1.88 4.38 -2.31
C PHE A 68 -1.65 3.99 -3.77
N THR A 69 -2.71 3.88 -4.58
CA THR A 69 -2.57 3.63 -6.02
C THR A 69 -1.81 4.77 -6.67
N ALA A 70 -2.19 6.02 -6.38
CA ALA A 70 -1.49 7.20 -6.85
C ALA A 70 -0.03 7.23 -6.33
N TYR A 71 0.17 7.01 -5.03
CA TYR A 71 1.50 6.97 -4.43
C TYR A 71 2.43 5.94 -5.07
N TYR A 72 1.95 4.71 -5.31
CA TYR A 72 2.76 3.67 -5.93
C TYR A 72 2.97 3.88 -7.43
N ALA A 73 2.00 4.45 -8.14
CA ALA A 73 2.17 4.87 -9.53
C ALA A 73 3.29 5.93 -9.65
N ASP A 74 3.31 6.93 -8.77
CA ASP A 74 4.38 7.94 -8.73
C ASP A 74 5.75 7.32 -8.40
N MET A 75 5.80 6.37 -7.45
CA MET A 75 7.04 5.65 -7.13
C MET A 75 7.51 4.78 -8.31
N GLN A 76 6.59 4.23 -9.10
CA GLN A 76 6.91 3.45 -10.27
C GLN A 76 7.49 4.36 -11.35
N LYS A 77 6.80 5.46 -11.67
CA LYS A 77 7.27 6.47 -12.62
C LYS A 77 8.66 6.98 -12.27
N GLN A 78 8.92 7.34 -11.01
CA GLN A 78 10.25 7.78 -10.58
C GLN A 78 11.34 6.75 -10.84
N ARG A 79 11.06 5.47 -10.57
CA ARG A 79 12.03 4.39 -10.82
C ARG A 79 12.27 4.18 -12.31
N ASP A 80 11.24 4.38 -13.14
CA ASP A 80 11.36 4.27 -14.59
C ASP A 80 12.14 5.46 -15.16
N ASP A 81 11.87 6.68 -14.70
CA ASP A 81 12.62 7.90 -15.04
C ASP A 81 14.11 7.75 -14.68
N MET A 82 14.41 7.23 -13.48
CA MET A 82 15.77 6.96 -13.04
C MET A 82 16.51 5.95 -13.92
N ARG A 83 15.79 4.90 -14.37
CA ARG A 83 16.36 3.90 -15.27
C ARG A 83 16.64 4.50 -16.64
N ALA A 84 15.72 5.33 -17.15
CA ALA A 84 15.85 5.99 -18.45
C ALA A 84 16.96 7.06 -18.46
N ALA A 85 17.19 7.75 -17.34
CA ALA A 85 18.16 8.84 -17.23
C ALA A 85 19.63 8.40 -17.42
N GLY A 86 19.94 7.10 -17.32
CA GLY A 86 21.27 6.57 -17.64
C GLY A 86 22.41 7.19 -16.80
N GLY A 87 22.49 6.85 -15.51
CA GLY A 87 23.55 7.36 -14.64
C GLY A 87 23.32 7.01 -13.17
N PRO A 88 24.30 7.27 -12.29
CA PRO A 88 24.11 7.09 -10.86
C PRO A 88 23.00 8.03 -10.35
N PRO A 89 22.07 7.52 -9.52
CA PRO A 89 20.97 8.33 -9.03
C PRO A 89 21.44 9.44 -8.08
N ASP A 90 20.90 10.65 -8.25
CA ASP A 90 20.99 11.70 -7.23
C ASP A 90 20.17 11.28 -5.99
N ARG A 91 20.89 10.85 -4.97
CA ARG A 91 20.30 10.26 -3.75
C ARG A 91 19.61 11.31 -2.89
N ASP A 92 20.08 12.55 -2.90
CA ASP A 92 19.51 13.62 -2.08
C ASP A 92 18.21 14.12 -2.69
N ALA A 93 18.19 14.33 -4.01
CA ALA A 93 16.97 14.65 -4.72
C ALA A 93 15.90 13.55 -4.55
N MET A 94 16.29 12.27 -4.61
CA MET A 94 15.37 11.16 -4.36
C MET A 94 14.84 11.15 -2.94
N ARG A 95 15.71 11.37 -1.95
CA ARG A 95 15.30 11.42 -0.54
C ARG A 95 14.26 12.53 -0.34
N VAL A 96 14.53 13.73 -0.83
CA VAL A 96 13.60 14.88 -0.72
C VAL A 96 12.26 14.56 -1.39
N LYS A 97 12.30 13.98 -2.60
CA LYS A 97 11.08 13.64 -3.35
C LYS A 97 10.25 12.56 -2.64
N ILE A 98 10.89 11.50 -2.13
CA ILE A 98 10.21 10.45 -1.37
C ILE A 98 9.64 10.99 -0.05
N LEU A 99 10.37 11.86 0.65
CA LEU A 99 9.85 12.53 1.85
C LEU A 99 8.59 13.34 1.53
N LYS A 100 8.61 14.12 0.45
CA LYS A 100 7.43 14.86 -0.01
C LYS A 100 6.25 13.93 -0.30
N MET A 101 6.46 12.86 -1.06
CA MET A 101 5.39 11.89 -1.35
C MET A 101 4.80 11.26 -0.08
N ASN A 102 5.64 10.96 0.92
CA ASN A 102 5.17 10.42 2.19
C ASN A 102 4.33 11.45 2.96
N ILE A 103 4.75 12.71 2.98
CA ILE A 103 4.01 13.81 3.61
C ILE A 103 2.65 13.98 2.92
N ASP A 104 2.65 14.12 1.59
CA ASP A 104 1.43 14.32 0.80
C ASP A 104 0.45 13.13 0.96
N ARG A 105 0.96 11.90 1.07
CA ARG A 105 0.16 10.71 1.40
C ARG A 105 -0.42 10.80 2.81
N ASP A 106 0.41 11.09 3.80
CA ASP A 106 0.01 11.13 5.21
C ASP A 106 -1.02 12.24 5.47
N GLU A 107 -0.92 13.38 4.79
CA GLU A 107 -1.94 14.45 4.82
C GLU A 107 -3.29 13.95 4.33
N LYS A 108 -3.33 13.17 3.23
CA LYS A 108 -4.56 12.53 2.75
C LYS A 108 -5.07 11.46 3.72
N LEU A 109 -4.19 10.66 4.32
CA LEU A 109 -4.62 9.64 5.28
C LEU A 109 -5.21 10.26 6.55
N LYS A 110 -4.70 11.40 7.02
CA LYS A 110 -5.27 12.13 8.17
C LYS A 110 -6.72 12.57 7.96
N THR A 111 -7.16 12.79 6.72
CA THR A 111 -8.57 13.16 6.44
C THR A 111 -9.49 11.95 6.32
N ILE A 112 -8.92 10.76 6.14
CA ILE A 112 -9.66 9.49 5.97
C ILE A 112 -9.74 8.73 7.30
N PHE A 113 -8.64 8.70 8.05
CA PHE A 113 -8.50 7.93 9.28
C PHE A 113 -8.92 8.74 10.49
N THR A 114 -9.39 8.05 11.53
CA THR A 114 -9.47 8.65 12.87
C THR A 114 -8.06 8.86 13.43
N ASP A 115 -7.92 9.71 14.45
CA ASP A 115 -6.64 9.93 15.13
C ASP A 115 -6.00 8.63 15.62
N GLY A 116 -6.81 7.71 16.16
CA GLY A 116 -6.33 6.40 16.62
C GLY A 116 -5.82 5.52 15.48
N GLN A 117 -6.55 5.49 14.35
CA GLN A 117 -6.14 4.75 13.16
C GLN A 117 -4.87 5.35 12.55
N PHE A 118 -4.78 6.68 12.47
CA PHE A 118 -3.60 7.36 11.94
C PHE A 118 -2.38 7.17 12.85
N LYS A 119 -2.56 7.17 14.18
CA LYS A 119 -1.48 6.85 15.12
C LYS A 119 -0.94 5.44 14.91
N LYS A 120 -1.82 4.44 14.80
CA LYS A 120 -1.43 3.05 14.52
C LYS A 120 -0.77 2.90 13.14
N TRP A 121 -1.25 3.64 12.14
CA TRP A 121 -0.59 3.73 10.83
C TRP A 121 0.87 4.16 10.96
N LYS A 122 1.16 5.25 11.69
CA LYS A 122 2.51 5.78 11.85
C LYS A 122 3.43 4.92 12.70
N SER A 123 2.90 4.28 13.75
CA SER A 123 3.72 3.50 14.69
C SER A 123 4.03 2.09 14.17
N ASP A 124 3.07 1.44 13.53
CA ASP A 124 3.14 -0.01 13.30
C ASP A 124 3.18 -0.33 11.81
N ILE A 125 2.25 0.24 11.04
CA ILE A 125 1.99 -0.19 9.66
C ILE A 125 3.00 0.42 8.68
N GLU A 126 3.18 1.75 8.69
CA GLU A 126 4.12 2.42 7.78
C GLU A 126 5.55 1.89 7.94
N PRO A 127 6.10 1.71 9.17
CA PRO A 127 7.44 1.16 9.33
C PRO A 127 7.56 -0.27 8.79
N ALA A 128 6.51 -1.09 8.94
CA ALA A 128 6.47 -2.46 8.44
C ALA A 128 6.30 -2.60 6.92
N LEU A 129 6.05 -1.49 6.20
CA LEU A 129 6.03 -1.44 4.73
C LEU A 129 7.40 -1.12 4.13
N ARG A 130 8.33 -0.59 4.93
CA ARG A 130 9.68 -0.28 4.45
C ARG A 130 10.47 -1.57 4.31
N PRO A 131 11.32 -1.72 3.28
CA PRO A 131 12.25 -2.83 3.19
C PRO A 131 13.09 -2.86 4.48
N GLN A 132 12.88 -3.85 5.32
CA GLN A 132 13.73 -4.05 6.49
C GLN A 132 15.09 -4.46 5.95
N ARG A 133 16.12 -3.66 6.23
CA ARG A 133 17.49 -4.11 6.06
C ARG A 133 17.65 -5.29 7.02
N GLN A 134 17.70 -6.51 6.50
CA GLN A 134 18.20 -7.63 7.28
C GLN A 134 19.62 -7.27 7.66
N ASN A 135 19.80 -6.83 8.90
CA ASN A 135 21.11 -6.83 9.52
C ASN A 135 21.46 -8.31 9.69
N LYS A 136 22.29 -8.83 8.77
CA LYS A 136 22.98 -10.10 8.99
C LYS A 136 24.16 -9.86 9.92
#